data_AF-A0A1L1W6E2-F1
#
_entry.id   AF-A0A1L1W6E2-F1
#
_cell.length_a   1.000
_cell.length_b   1.000
_cell.length_c   1.000
_cell.angle_alpha   90.00
_cell.angle_beta   90.00
_cell.angle_gamma   90.00
#
_symmetry.space_group_name_H-M   'P 1'
#
loop_
_entity.id
_entity.type
_entity.pdbx_description
1 polymer ?
#
loop_
_entity_poly.entity_id
_entity_poly.type
_entity_poly.pdbx_seq_one_letter_code
_entity_poly.pdbx_strand_id
1 'polypeptide(L)'
;GYTVLHVAAMRKEPKIIVSLLTKGARPSDLTLDGRKALQISKRLTKAVDYNKSTEEGKASPKDRLCIEILEQAESRDPLLGDASHSLAM
;
A
#
# COMPACT_ATOMS: atom_id res chain seq x y z
N GLY A 1 -14.75 3.97 -1.91
CA GLY A 1 -14.92 2.52 -2.17
C GLY A 1 -13.57 1.82 -2.12
N TYR A 2 -13.47 0.53 -2.45
CA TYR A 2 -12.17 -0.14 -2.59
C TYR A 2 -11.61 0.08 -4.00
N THR A 3 -10.32 0.41 -4.10
CA THR A 3 -9.59 0.45 -5.37
C THR A 3 -8.95 -0.92 -5.63
N VAL A 4 -8.50 -1.15 -6.86
CA VAL A 4 -7.75 -2.38 -7.19
C VAL A 4 -6.46 -2.47 -6.35
N LEU A 5 -5.83 -1.34 -6.01
CA LEU A 5 -4.65 -1.30 -5.15
C LEU A 5 -4.98 -1.72 -3.70
N HIS A 6 -6.14 -1.31 -3.16
CA HIS A 6 -6.60 -1.78 -1.85
C HIS A 6 -6.78 -3.30 -1.85
N VAL A 7 -7.43 -3.86 -2.87
CA VAL A 7 -7.65 -5.32 -2.97
C VAL A 7 -6.33 -6.07 -3.13
N ALA A 8 -5.39 -5.57 -3.93
CA ALA A 8 -4.05 -6.15 -4.06
C ALA A 8 -3.28 -6.16 -2.74
N ALA A 9 -3.38 -5.09 -1.94
CA ALA A 9 -2.82 -5.02 -0.60
C ALA A 9 -3.48 -6.04 0.36
N MET A 10 -4.80 -6.24 0.26
CA MET A 10 -5.51 -7.26 1.05
C MET A 10 -5.07 -8.68 0.71
N ARG A 11 -4.76 -8.94 -0.56
CA ARG A 11 -4.31 -10.24 -1.07
C ARG A 11 -2.81 -10.52 -0.85
N LYS A 12 -2.05 -9.53 -0.39
CA LYS A 12 -0.60 -9.64 -0.15
C LYS A 12 0.17 -10.08 -1.40
N GLU A 13 -0.18 -9.48 -2.55
CA GLU A 13 0.43 -9.79 -3.85
C GLU A 13 1.38 -8.67 -4.32
N PRO A 14 2.68 -8.73 -3.98
CA PRO A 14 3.61 -7.62 -4.22
C PRO A 14 3.81 -7.33 -5.72
N LYS A 15 3.79 -8.37 -6.57
CA LYS A 15 3.90 -8.21 -8.03
C LYS A 15 2.74 -7.40 -8.61
N ILE A 16 1.52 -7.64 -8.12
CA ILE A 16 0.33 -6.90 -8.56
C ILE A 16 0.42 -5.47 -8.06
N ILE A 17 0.81 -5.25 -6.80
CA ILE A 17 1.01 -3.91 -6.24
C ILE A 17 1.98 -3.10 -7.10
N VAL A 18 3.16 -3.64 -7.43
CA VAL A 18 4.14 -2.97 -8.31
C VAL A 18 3.53 -2.66 -9.68
N SER A 19 2.82 -3.61 -10.29
CA SER A 19 2.19 -3.41 -11.60
C SER A 19 1.16 -2.28 -11.58
N LEU A 20 0.35 -2.21 -10.53
CA LEU A 20 -0.66 -1.16 -10.35
C LEU A 20 -0.02 0.22 -10.13
N LEU A 21 0.99 0.31 -9.26
CA LEU A 21 1.71 1.55 -9.01
C LEU A 21 2.41 2.07 -10.29
N THR A 22 3.02 1.18 -11.07
CA THR A 22 3.65 1.53 -12.36
C THR A 22 2.63 2.04 -13.37
N LYS A 23 1.37 1.58 -13.29
CA LYS A 23 0.25 2.02 -14.13
C LYS A 23 -0.45 3.27 -13.59
N GLY A 24 0.09 3.93 -12.56
CA GLY A 24 -0.46 5.16 -12.02
C GLY A 24 -1.56 4.98 -10.95
N ALA A 25 -1.68 3.79 -10.34
CA ALA A 25 -2.54 3.64 -9.18
C ALA A 25 -2.04 4.53 -8.03
N ARG A 26 -2.92 5.32 -7.43
CA ARG A 26 -2.56 6.24 -6.36
C ARG A 26 -2.51 5.52 -5.01
N PRO A 27 -1.36 5.47 -4.31
CA PRO A 27 -1.26 4.87 -2.98
C PRO A 27 -1.99 5.69 -1.90
N SER A 28 -2.23 6.97 -2.16
CA SER A 28 -2.94 7.92 -1.29
C SER A 28 -4.47 7.80 -1.32
N ASP A 29 -5.05 7.00 -2.22
CA ASP A 29 -6.50 6.76 -2.27
C ASP A 29 -7.02 6.18 -0.96
N LEU A 30 -8.24 6.60 -0.59
CA LEU A 30 -8.89 6.20 0.65
C LEU A 30 -10.08 5.28 0.38
N THR A 31 -10.22 4.27 1.22
CA THR A 31 -11.47 3.50 1.36
C THR A 31 -12.58 4.36 1.98
N LEU A 32 -13.81 3.84 2.02
CA LEU A 32 -14.93 4.52 2.68
C LEU A 32 -14.71 4.71 4.18
N ASP A 33 -13.94 3.83 4.81
CA ASP A 33 -13.52 3.92 6.22
C ASP A 33 -12.19 4.67 6.41
N GLY A 34 -11.73 5.41 5.40
CA GLY A 34 -10.59 6.34 5.52
C GLY A 34 -9.22 5.66 5.57
N ARG A 35 -9.05 4.49 4.96
CA ARG A 35 -7.78 3.75 4.96
C ARG A 35 -7.11 3.73 3.60
N LYS A 36 -5.79 3.89 3.60
CA LYS A 36 -4.91 3.65 2.45
C LYS A 36 -4.55 2.17 2.31
N ALA A 37 -4.04 1.80 1.13
CA ALA A 37 -3.49 0.47 0.86
C ALA A 37 -2.40 0.06 1.87
N LEU A 38 -1.50 0.99 2.24
CA LEU A 38 -0.43 0.73 3.21
C LEU A 38 -0.97 0.35 4.59
N GLN A 39 -1.96 1.09 5.08
CA GLN A 39 -2.58 0.83 6.38
C GLN A 39 -3.29 -0.52 6.40
N ILE A 40 -3.94 -0.89 5.30
CA ILE A 40 -4.55 -2.22 5.12
C ILE A 40 -3.48 -3.31 5.18
N SER A 41 -2.38 -3.19 4.42
CA SER A 41 -1.28 -4.14 4.39
C SER A 41 -0.63 -4.32 5.77
N LYS A 42 -0.33 -3.21 6.48
CA LYS A 42 0.24 -3.23 7.84
C LYS A 42 -0.69 -3.93 8.84
N ARG A 43 -1.99 -3.66 8.78
CA ARG A 43 -2.98 -4.28 9.68
C ARG A 43 -3.11 -5.78 9.41
N LEU A 44 -3.17 -6.20 8.16
CA LEU A 44 -3.30 -7.63 7.79
C LEU A 44 -2.00 -8.41 8.03
N THR A 45 -0.86 -7.74 7.99
CA THR A 45 0.42 -8.35 8.38
C THR A 45 0.48 -8.61 9.90
N LYS A 46 -0.34 -7.93 10.70
CA LYS A 46 -0.51 -8.15 12.15
C LYS A 46 -1.73 -8.99 12.56
N ALA A 47 -2.52 -9.50 11.60
CA ALA A 47 -3.79 -10.18 11.88
C ALA A 47 -3.96 -11.55 11.21
N VAL A 48 -3.00 -11.99 10.40
CA VAL A 48 -3.12 -13.21 9.56
C VAL A 48 -2.52 -14.47 10.22
N ASP A 49 -2.32 -14.45 11.53
CA ASP A 49 -2.06 -15.68 12.30
C ASP A 49 -3.34 -16.48 12.57
N TYR A 50 -4.53 -15.99 12.21
CA TYR A 50 -5.78 -16.61 12.69
C TYR A 50 -6.30 -17.79 11.84
N ASN A 51 -5.80 -18.06 10.62
CA ASN A 51 -6.35 -19.15 9.78
C ASN A 51 -5.31 -19.98 9.00
N LYS A 52 -4.06 -20.06 9.48
CA LYS A 52 -3.16 -21.15 9.10
C LYS A 52 -2.35 -21.62 10.30
N SER A 53 -2.72 -22.79 10.80
CA SER A 53 -1.93 -23.65 11.65
C SER A 53 -0.66 -24.12 10.90
N THR A 54 0.34 -23.26 10.78
CA THR A 54 1.71 -23.69 10.47
C THR A 54 2.68 -22.69 11.07
N GLU A 55 3.30 -23.14 12.16
CA GLU A 55 4.56 -22.75 12.78
C GLU A 55 5.20 -21.38 12.43
N GLU A 56 5.46 -20.62 13.50
CA GLU A 56 6.20 -19.36 13.59
C GLU A 56 5.48 -18.10 13.10
N GLY A 57 4.96 -17.33 14.06
CA GLY A 57 4.42 -15.97 13.91
C GLY A 57 5.46 -14.92 13.46
N LYS A 58 6.03 -15.13 12.28
CA LYS A 58 6.82 -14.16 11.52
C LYS A 58 6.04 -13.81 10.25
N ALA A 59 5.91 -12.51 9.98
CA ALA A 59 5.34 -12.02 8.74
C ALA A 59 6.03 -12.68 7.54
N SER A 60 5.23 -13.15 6.57
CA SER A 60 5.79 -13.77 5.38
C SER A 60 6.71 -12.77 4.63
N PRO A 61 7.76 -13.23 3.92
CA PRO A 61 8.59 -12.34 3.12
C PRO A 61 7.80 -11.49 2.12
N LYS A 62 6.66 -12.02 1.62
CA LYS A 62 5.77 -11.30 0.71
C LYS A 62 5.00 -10.18 1.41
N ASP A 63 4.60 -10.39 2.67
CA ASP A 63 3.86 -9.40 3.47
C ASP A 63 4.74 -8.18 3.74
N ARG A 64 5.97 -8.45 4.18
CA ARG A 64 6.99 -7.41 4.40
C ARG A 64 7.27 -6.64 3.10
N LEU A 65 7.43 -7.34 1.99
CA LEU A 65 7.65 -6.71 0.68
C LEU A 65 6.48 -5.83 0.24
N CYS A 66 5.23 -6.25 0.47
CA CYS A 66 4.06 -5.41 0.17
C CYS A 66 4.08 -4.10 0.96
N ILE A 67 4.47 -4.14 2.23
CA ILE A 67 4.59 -2.93 3.07
C ILE A 67 5.68 -2.02 2.53
N GLU A 68 6.88 -2.55 2.27
CA GLU A 68 8.03 -1.77 1.78
C GLU A 68 7.72 -1.09 0.43
N ILE A 69 7.08 -1.79 -0.51
CA ILE A 69 6.65 -1.23 -1.79
C ILE A 69 5.67 -0.07 -1.59
N LEU A 70 4.67 -0.25 -0.72
CA LEU A 70 3.65 0.77 -0.46
C LEU A 70 4.21 1.99 0.28
N GLU A 71 5.15 1.79 1.21
CA GLU A 71 5.88 2.89 1.88
C GLU A 71 6.70 3.70 0.88
N GLN A 72 7.42 3.02 -0.01
CA GLN A 72 8.17 3.69 -1.07
C GLN A 72 7.24 4.41 -2.07
N ALA A 73 6.06 3.88 -2.32
CA ALA A 73 5.07 4.54 -3.16
C ALA A 73 4.52 5.81 -2.51
N GLU A 74 4.22 5.80 -1.20
CA GLU A 74 3.75 6.98 -0.48
C GLU A 74 4.83 8.07 -0.37
N SER A 75 6.11 7.74 -0.26
CA SER A 75 7.18 8.74 -0.27
C SER A 75 7.46 9.34 -1.64
N ARG A 76 7.09 8.62 -2.71
CA ARG A 76 7.23 9.05 -4.10
C ARG A 76 6.02 9.78 -4.65
N ASP A 77 4.84 9.60 -4.05
CA ASP A 77 3.61 10.30 -4.43
C ASP A 77 3.82 11.78 -4.09
N PRO A 78 4.12 12.65 -5.08
CA PRO A 78 4.21 14.07 -4.80
C PRO A 78 2.81 14.45 -4.38
N LEU A 79 2.64 14.94 -3.16
CA LEU A 79 1.39 15.55 -2.75
C LEU A 79 1.08 16.63 -3.80
N LEU A 80 0.17 16.32 -4.73
CA LEU A 80 -0.38 17.27 -5.70
C LEU A 80 -1.14 18.30 -4.87
N GLY A 81 -0.42 19.32 -4.43
CA GLY A 81 -0.88 20.27 -3.43
C GLY A 81 0.21 21.22 -2.92
N ASP A 82 1.21 21.55 -3.74
CA ASP A 82 1.83 22.89 -3.63
C ASP A 82 2.15 23.41 -5.03
N ALA A 83 1.12 24.00 -5.64
CA ALA A 83 1.31 24.90 -6.75
C ALA A 83 1.92 26.19 -6.19
N SER A 84 3.23 26.34 -6.28
CA SER A 84 3.86 27.66 -6.28
C SER A 84 5.02 27.67 -7.27
N HIS A 85 4.65 27.71 -8.56
CA HIS A 85 5.44 28.42 -9.54
C HIS A 85 5.49 29.90 -9.12
N SER A 86 6.53 30.28 -8.38
CA SER A 86 6.95 31.67 -8.27
C SER A 86 8.43 31.75 -8.59
N LEU A 87 8.76 31.51 -9.87
CA LEU A 87 9.99 32.01 -10.45
C LEU A 87 9.73 33.48 -10.82
N ALA A 88 10.02 34.39 -9.89
CA ALA A 88 10.24 35.78 -10.23
C ALA A 88 11.76 35.97 -10.37
N MET A 89 12.18 36.40 -11.57
CA MET A 89 13.51 36.98 -11.81
C MET A 89 13.64 38.33 -11.11
#